data_AF-A0A6G0YFD4-F1
#
_entry.id   AF-A0A6G0YFD4-F1
#
_cell.length_a   1.000
_cell.length_b   1.000
_cell.length_c   1.000
_cell.angle_alpha   90.00
_cell.angle_beta   90.00
_cell.angle_gamma   90.00
#
_symmetry.space_group_name_H-M   'P 1'
#
loop_
_entity.id
_entity.type
_entity.pdbx_description
1 polymer ?
#
loop_
_entity_poly.entity_id
_entity_poly.type
_entity_poly.pdbx_seq_one_letter_code
_entity_poly.pdbx_strand_id
1 'polypeptide(L)' 'MFADETTILTQDSSLDLAIQNLQISLNEITTWFQKWKLNLNPTKSEVKIFTLKRYNNPKDIHINNQVIQ' A
#
# COMPACT_ATOMS: atom_id res chain seq x y z
N MET A 1 -4.58 14.62 -17.68
CA MET A 1 -4.15 14.52 -16.27
C MET A 1 -4.95 13.37 -15.69
N PHE A 2 -4.35 12.19 -15.53
CA PHE A 2 -5.02 11.04 -14.89
C PHE A 2 -4.96 11.31 -13.38
N ALA A 3 -5.99 11.98 -12.86
CA ALA A 3 -6.01 12.54 -11.51
C ALA A 3 -6.60 11.60 -10.45
N ASP A 4 -7.13 10.44 -10.86
CA ASP A 4 -7.76 9.46 -9.96
C ASP A 4 -6.77 8.40 -9.46
N GLU A 5 -5.54 8.37 -9.99
CA GLU A 5 -4.51 7.42 -9.57
C GLU A 5 -3.64 8.03 -8.48
N THR A 6 -3.65 7.41 -7.30
CA THR A 6 -2.79 7.77 -6.17
C THR A 6 -1.74 6.68 -5.99
N THR A 7 -0.46 7.07 -5.93
CA THR A 7 0.64 6.15 -5.64
C THR A 7 1.23 6.47 -4.26
N ILE A 8 1.46 5.44 -3.46
CA ILE A 8 2.15 5.53 -2.17
C ILE A 8 3.50 4.85 -2.32
N LEU A 9 4.58 5.55 -1.95
CA LEU A 9 5.94 5.04 -2.00
C LEU A 9 6.57 5.10 -0.61
N THR A 10 7.08 3.98 -0.14
CA THR A 10 7.90 3.89 1.06
C THR A 10 9.25 3.27 0.72
N GLN A 11 10.27 3.66 1.49
CA GLN A 11 11.64 3.19 1.30
C GLN A 11 12.29 2.98 2.65
N ASP A 12 13.02 1.89 2.80
CA ASP A 12 13.84 1.59 3.97
C ASP A 12 14.97 0.61 3.58
N SER A 13 16.05 0.63 4.35
CA SER A 13 17.13 -0.37 4.28
C SER A 13 16.68 -1.79 4.67
N SER A 14 15.65 -1.87 5.50
CA SER A 14 14.97 -3.09 5.94
C SER A 14 13.67 -3.25 5.17
N LEU A 15 13.53 -4.36 4.45
CA LEU A 15 12.33 -4.67 3.67
C LEU A 15 11.09 -4.74 4.56
N ASP A 16 11.24 -5.30 5.76
CA ASP A 16 10.16 -5.41 6.73
C ASP A 16 9.65 -4.04 7.19
N LEU A 17 10.55 -3.09 7.43
CA LEU A 17 10.20 -1.72 7.81
C LEU A 17 9.56 -0.97 6.64
N ALA A 18 10.08 -1.13 5.42
CA ALA A 18 9.48 -0.52 4.23
C ALA A 18 8.01 -0.97 4.04
N ILE A 19 7.74 -2.27 4.18
CA ILE A 19 6.40 -2.85 4.09
C ILE A 19 5.51 -2.38 5.25
N GLN A 20 6.04 -2.35 6.48
CA GLN A 20 5.30 -1.86 7.65
C GLN A 20 4.91 -0.39 7.47
N ASN A 21 5.85 0.45 7.03
CA ASN A 21 5.60 1.86 6.75
C ASN A 21 4.56 2.01 5.64
N LEU A 22 4.60 1.17 4.60
CA LEU A 22 3.60 1.17 3.53
C LEU A 22 2.20 0.91 4.08
N GLN A 23 2.04 -0.10 4.93
CA GLN A 23 0.75 -0.41 5.55
C GLN A 23 0.25 0.71 6.46
N ILE A 24 1.13 1.36 7.22
CA ILE A 24 0.78 2.51 8.07
C ILE A 24 0.28 3.67 7.21
N SER A 25 1.05 4.08 6.20
CA SER A 25 0.66 5.17 5.29
C SER A 25 -0.63 4.86 4.54
N LEU A 26 -0.82 3.60 4.10
CA LEU A 26 -2.03 3.14 3.45
C LEU A 26 -3.26 3.23 4.37
N ASN A 27 -3.11 2.90 5.65
CA ASN A 27 -4.18 3.01 6.65
C ASN A 27 -4.58 4.48 6.90
N GLU A 28 -3.60 5.38 7.00
CA GLU A 28 -3.85 6.82 7.19
C GLU A 28 -4.57 7.42 5.98
N ILE A 29 -4.10 7.10 4.77
CA ILE A 29 -4.73 7.54 3.52
C ILE A 29 -6.13 6.95 3.42
N THR A 30 -6.32 5.66 3.71
CA THR A 30 -7.65 5.04 3.68
C THR A 30 -8.61 5.75 4.64
N THR A 31 -8.15 6.11 5.84
CA THR A 31 -8.93 6.88 6.82
C THR A 31 -9.30 8.26 6.29
N TRP A 32 -8.36 8.94 5.62
CA TRP A 32 -8.63 10.23 4.97
C TRP A 32 -9.66 10.07 3.84
N PHE A 33 -9.52 9.07 2.97
CA PHE A 33 -10.47 8.79 1.89
C PHE A 33 -11.89 8.55 2.43
N GLN A 34 -12.01 7.76 3.50
CA GLN A 34 -13.29 7.52 4.18
C GLN A 34 -13.92 8.80 4.71
N LYS A 35 -13.13 9.71 5.30
CA LYS A 35 -13.60 11.03 5.77
C LYS A 35 -14.19 11.86 4.63
N TRP A 36 -13.64 11.74 3.43
CA TRP A 36 -14.12 12.43 2.22
C TRP A 36 -15.16 11.62 1.43
N LYS A 37 -15.63 10.48 1.96
CA LYS A 37 -16.57 9.56 1.29
C LYS A 37 -16.06 9.05 -0.07
N LEU A 38 -14.75 8.95 -0.22
CA LEU A 38 -14.09 8.33 -1.37
C LEU A 38 -13.84 6.85 -1.04
N ASN A 39 -14.35 5.95 -1.88
CA ASN A 39 -14.12 4.52 -1.71
C ASN A 39 -12.90 4.09 -2.54
N LEU A 40 -11.82 3.70 -1.84
CA LEU A 40 -10.74 2.93 -2.45
C LEU A 40 -11.27 1.56 -2.87
N ASN A 41 -10.88 1.12 -4.07
CA ASN A 41 -11.25 -0.19 -4.60
C ASN A 41 -10.04 -1.13 -4.55
N PRO A 42 -9.97 -2.05 -3.56
CA PRO A 42 -8.83 -2.94 -3.41
C PRO A 42 -8.58 -3.82 -4.63
N THR A 43 -9.63 -4.20 -5.38
CA THR A 43 -9.50 -5.03 -6.60
C THR A 43 -8.86 -4.31 -7.78
N LYS A 44 -8.75 -2.98 -7.72
CA LYS A 44 -8.07 -2.15 -8.73
C LYS A 44 -6.76 -1.55 -8.20
N SER A 45 -6.38 -1.87 -6.98
CA SER A 45 -5.13 -1.42 -6.37
C SER A 45 -4.09 -2.53 -6.50
N GLU A 46 -2.85 -2.13 -6.79
CA GLU A 46 -1.72 -3.05 -6.97
C GLU A 46 -0.57 -2.60 -6.05
N VAL A 47 0.19 -3.56 -5.51
CA VAL A 47 1.42 -3.28 -4.76
C VAL A 47 2.62 -3.82 -5.49
N LYS A 48 3.66 -3.00 -5.61
CA LYS A 48 4.94 -3.44 -6.17
C LYS A 48 6.07 -3.24 -5.18
N ILE A 49 6.75 -4.33 -4.86
CA ILE A 49 7.89 -4.34 -3.96
C ILE A 49 9.16 -4.47 -4.80
N PHE A 50 10.05 -3.49 -4.66
CA PHE A 50 11.37 -3.49 -5.28
C PHE A 50 12.43 -3.68 -4.19
N THR A 51 13.27 -4.70 -4.32
CA THR A 51 14.35 -4.97 -3.38
C THR A 51 15.54 -5.62 -4.07
N LEU A 52 16.74 -5.30 -3.59
CA LEU A 52 17.99 -5.95 -4.00
C LEU A 52 18.24 -7.27 -3.24
N LYS A 53 17.48 -7.53 -2.17
CA LYS A 53 17.60 -8.73 -1.34
C LYS A 53 16.61 -9.79 -1.84
N ARG A 54 16.94 -11.07 -1.65
CA ARG A 54 16.03 -12.16 -2.00
C ARG A 54 14.77 -12.08 -1.12
N TYR A 55 13.60 -11.94 -1.75
CA TYR A 55 12.31 -11.86 -1.09
C TYR A 55 11.60 -13.20 -1.16
N ASN A 56 11.75 -14.03 -0.12
CA ASN A 56 11.23 -15.39 -0.10
C ASN A 56 9.83 -15.51 0.52
N ASN A 57 9.39 -14.50 1.28
CA ASN A 57 8.17 -14.59 2.06
C ASN A 57 7.35 -13.31 1.84
N PRO A 58 6.49 -13.29 0.81
CA PRO A 58 5.67 -12.13 0.53
C PRO A 58 4.77 -11.82 1.74
N LYS A 59 4.83 -10.58 2.21
CA LYS A 59 3.91 -10.05 3.21
C LYS A 59 2.69 -9.48 2.50
N ASP A 60 1.53 -9.80 3.03
CA ASP A 60 0.27 -9.26 2.57
C ASP A 60 0.15 -7.78 2.98
N ILE A 61 -0.25 -6.95 2.03
CA ILE A 61 -0.70 -5.58 2.28
C ILE A 61 -2.23 -5.59 2.20
N HIS A 62 -2.89 -4.84 3.07
CA HIS A 62 -4.34 -4.83 3.16
C HIS A 62 -4.95 -3.45 2.96
N ILE A 63 -6.06 -3.38 2.23
CA ILE A 63 -6.99 -2.24 2.22
C ILE A 63 -8.35 -2.74 2.70
N ASN A 64 -8.94 -2.11 3.72
CA ASN A 64 -10.24 -2.50 4.27
C ASN A 64 -10.34 -4.01 4.56
N ASN A 65 -9.29 -4.60 5.13
CA ASN A 65 -9.20 -6.03 5.43
C ASN A 65 -9.12 -6.98 4.21
N GLN A 66 -9.02 -6.44 2.98
CA GLN A 66 -8.77 -7.20 1.75
C GLN A 66 -7.30 -7.14 1.37
N VAL A 67 -6.71 -8.29 1.08
CA VAL A 67 -5.33 -8.37 0.57
C VAL A 67 -5.27 -7.76 -0.82
N ILE A 68 -4.28 -6.92 -1.07
CA ILE A 68 -3.92 -6.42 -2.40
C ILE A 68 -2.61 -7.07 -2.85
N GLN A 69 -2.52 -7.40 -4.14
CA GLN A 69 -1.37 -8.11 -4.73
C GLN A 69 -0.50 -7.18 -5.58
#